data_AF-A0A542CT45-F1
#
_entry.id   AF-A0A542CT45-F1
#
_cell.length_a   1.000
_cell.length_b   1.000
_cell.length_c   1.000
_cell.angle_alpha   90.00
_cell.angle_beta   90.00
_cell.angle_gamma   90.00
#
_symmetry.space_group_name_H-M   'P 1'
#
loop_
_entity.id
_entity.type
_entity.pdbx_description
1 polymer ?
#
loop_
_entity_poly.entity_id
_entity_poly.type
_entity_poly.pdbx_seq_one_letter_code
_entity_poly.pdbx_strand_id
1 'polypeptide(L)'
;MNERAIPTPNRRYESYRHETMRDEVESGNDPSAAGEIGLHWGELAGRLRESTQELRNLSTGSVELWQGTAGDALRGVLDKAAGWSDEAAEISAAVAEAVSQQASVAARARAEMPEPVAYDPAAMIREAAAGGDIQALVGLSDALAQRREDAEAARQKAVDVMNNRDAELRAAVPRTAFAAPPTLTGDRPAGD
;
A
#
# COMPACT_ATOMS: atom_id res chain seq x y z
N MET A 1 13.41 17.51 10.19
CA MET A 1 12.62 16.36 9.73
C MET A 1 11.99 16.76 8.41
N ASN A 2 12.36 16.12 7.29
CA ASN A 2 11.70 16.38 6.02
C ASN A 2 10.26 15.88 6.11
N GLU A 3 9.30 16.77 5.88
CA GLU A 3 7.90 16.44 5.71
C GLU A 3 7.79 15.40 4.59
N ARG A 4 7.39 14.16 4.93
CA ARG A 4 7.19 13.11 3.93
C ARG A 4 5.99 13.54 3.06
N ALA A 5 6.30 14.05 1.87
CA ALA A 5 5.27 14.36 0.89
C ALA A 5 4.60 13.06 0.44
N ILE A 6 3.33 12.88 0.82
CA ILE A 6 2.49 11.85 0.22
C ILE A 6 2.34 12.21 -1.27
N PRO A 7 2.58 11.27 -2.21
CA PRO A 7 2.48 11.56 -3.63
C PRO A 7 1.13 12.20 -4.01
N THR A 8 1.16 13.39 -4.58
CA THR A 8 -0.03 14.08 -5.09
C THR A 8 -0.48 13.42 -6.40
N PRO A 9 -1.78 13.13 -6.57
CA PRO A 9 -2.27 12.56 -7.82
C PRO A 9 -2.26 13.65 -8.89
N ASN A 10 -1.28 13.59 -9.79
CA ASN A 10 -1.20 14.46 -10.96
C ASN A 10 -1.59 13.73 -12.26
N ARG A 11 -2.03 12.48 -12.16
CA ARG A 11 -2.43 11.67 -13.31
C ARG A 11 -3.81 12.07 -13.82
N ARG A 12 -3.95 11.97 -15.14
CA ARG A 12 -5.18 12.23 -15.91
C ARG A 12 -5.44 10.98 -16.74
N TYR A 13 -6.06 9.97 -16.13
CA TYR A 13 -6.30 8.68 -16.79
C TYR A 13 -7.18 8.81 -18.02
N GLU A 14 -7.94 9.89 -18.13
CA GLU A 14 -8.77 10.20 -19.30
C GLU A 14 -7.96 10.36 -20.58
N SER A 15 -6.67 10.73 -20.50
CA SER A 15 -5.78 10.85 -21.66
C SER A 15 -5.01 9.56 -21.99
N TYR A 16 -5.17 8.52 -21.17
CA TYR A 16 -4.44 7.27 -21.32
C TYR A 16 -5.22 6.31 -22.21
N ARG A 17 -4.48 5.48 -22.95
CA ARG A 17 -5.09 4.35 -23.67
C ARG A 17 -5.52 3.29 -22.67
N HIS A 18 -6.60 2.57 -22.99
CA HIS A 18 -7.15 1.56 -22.10
C HIS A 18 -6.12 0.45 -21.83
N GLU A 19 -5.38 0.02 -22.86
CA GLU A 19 -4.32 -0.98 -22.74
C GLU A 19 -3.25 -0.55 -21.75
N THR A 20 -2.87 0.73 -21.75
CA THR A 20 -1.89 1.28 -20.81
C THR A 20 -2.40 1.23 -19.37
N MET A 21 -3.69 1.53 -19.14
CA MET A 21 -4.27 1.41 -17.80
C MET A 21 -4.34 -0.06 -17.34
N ARG A 22 -4.64 -1.00 -18.24
CA ARG A 22 -4.64 -2.43 -17.92
C ARG A 22 -3.22 -2.93 -17.58
N ASP A 23 -2.23 -2.54 -18.38
CA ASP A 23 -0.84 -2.88 -18.11
C ASP A 23 -0.38 -2.34 -16.74
N GLU A 24 -0.84 -1.17 -16.31
CA GLU A 24 -0.49 -0.61 -15.00
C GLU A 24 -1.06 -1.39 -13.79
N VAL A 25 -2.19 -2.08 -13.94
CA VAL A 25 -2.76 -2.92 -12.86
C VAL A 25 -2.30 -4.37 -12.94
N GLU A 26 -1.76 -4.82 -14.09
CA GLU A 26 -1.25 -6.17 -14.29
C GLU A 26 0.27 -6.26 -14.05
N SER A 27 1.03 -5.31 -14.59
CA SER A 27 2.49 -5.36 -14.59
C SER A 27 3.07 -5.00 -13.23
N GLY A 28 3.80 -5.93 -12.63
CA GLY A 28 4.47 -5.72 -11.34
C GLY A 28 3.51 -5.61 -10.15
N ASN A 29 2.22 -5.91 -10.36
CA ASN A 29 1.24 -6.01 -9.28
C ASN A 29 1.20 -7.45 -8.75
N ASP A 30 1.94 -7.70 -7.69
CA ASP A 30 1.92 -8.96 -6.93
C ASP A 30 1.36 -8.72 -5.52
N PRO A 31 0.03 -8.80 -5.34
CA PRO A 31 -0.61 -8.69 -4.03
C PRO A 31 -0.16 -9.76 -3.04
N SER A 32 0.29 -10.93 -3.52
CA SER A 32 0.76 -12.01 -2.65
C SER A 32 2.10 -11.63 -2.02
N ALA A 33 3.06 -11.20 -2.84
CA ALA A 33 4.35 -10.72 -2.34
C ALA A 33 4.19 -9.51 -1.40
N ALA A 34 3.26 -8.60 -1.69
CA ALA A 34 2.93 -7.51 -0.77
C ALA A 34 2.37 -8.03 0.57
N GLY A 35 1.49 -9.04 0.53
CA GLY A 35 0.98 -9.70 1.73
C GLY A 35 2.09 -10.30 2.61
N GLU A 36 3.09 -10.95 2.00
CA GLU A 36 4.26 -11.48 2.71
C GLU A 36 5.07 -10.39 3.43
N ILE A 37 5.26 -9.23 2.79
CA ILE A 37 5.90 -8.08 3.43
C ILE A 37 5.10 -7.61 4.65
N GLY A 38 3.77 -7.58 4.55
CA GLY A 38 2.89 -7.27 5.67
C GLY A 38 3.08 -8.23 6.85
N LEU A 39 3.22 -9.54 6.59
CA LEU A 39 3.49 -10.55 7.62
C LEU A 39 4.81 -10.28 8.34
N HIS A 40 5.89 -9.96 7.62
CA HIS A 40 7.18 -9.64 8.24
C HIS A 40 7.13 -8.42 9.16
N TRP A 41 6.35 -7.39 8.80
CA TRP A 41 6.10 -6.25 9.70
C TRP A 41 5.32 -6.65 10.95
N GLY A 42 4.36 -7.56 10.82
CA GLY A 42 3.64 -8.15 11.95
C GLY A 42 4.55 -8.96 12.88
N GLU A 43 5.44 -9.78 12.32
CA GLU A 43 6.46 -10.55 13.05
C GLU A 43 7.42 -9.61 13.81
N LEU A 44 7.88 -8.55 13.16
CA LEU A 44 8.72 -7.53 13.80
C LEU A 44 7.99 -6.87 14.98
N ALA A 45 6.72 -6.51 14.80
CA ALA A 45 5.90 -5.97 15.89
C ALA A 45 5.79 -6.95 17.07
N GLY A 46 5.62 -8.25 16.80
CA GLY A 46 5.62 -9.29 17.82
C GLY A 46 6.93 -9.35 18.61
N ARG A 47 8.06 -9.43 17.90
CA ARG A 47 9.40 -9.48 18.51
C ARG A 47 9.73 -8.25 19.35
N LEU A 48 9.27 -7.06 18.92
CA LEU A 48 9.45 -5.82 19.69
C LEU A 48 8.65 -5.86 21.00
N ARG A 49 7.41 -6.37 20.98
CA ARG A 49 6.61 -6.55 22.22
C ARG A 49 7.22 -7.57 23.18
N GLU A 50 7.75 -8.67 22.65
CA GLU A 50 8.49 -9.65 23.44
C GLU A 50 9.69 -9.00 24.13
N SER A 51 10.50 -8.24 23.37
CA SER A 51 11.62 -7.48 23.92
C SER A 51 11.19 -6.48 24.98
N THR A 52 10.07 -5.77 24.81
CA THR A 52 9.53 -4.88 25.86
C THR A 52 9.24 -5.66 27.13
N GLN A 53 8.55 -6.81 27.02
CA GLN A 53 8.18 -7.60 28.18
C GLN A 53 9.41 -8.09 28.94
N GLU A 54 10.45 -8.54 28.22
CA GLU A 54 11.74 -8.93 28.81
C GLU A 54 12.41 -7.77 29.55
N LEU A 55 12.45 -6.58 28.95
CA LEU A 55 13.02 -5.39 29.58
C LEU A 55 12.27 -4.98 30.86
N ARG A 56 10.94 -5.04 30.85
CA ARG A 56 10.09 -4.75 32.03
C ARG A 56 10.30 -5.79 33.13
N ASN A 57 10.42 -7.07 32.76
CA ASN A 57 10.71 -8.15 33.70
C ASN A 57 12.08 -7.95 34.35
N LEU A 58 13.11 -7.59 33.56
CA LEU A 58 14.44 -7.28 34.06
C LEU A 58 14.43 -6.07 35.01
N SER A 59 13.70 -5.01 34.65
CA SER A 59 13.54 -3.82 35.48
C SER A 59 12.95 -4.18 36.84
N THR A 60 11.86 -4.96 36.86
CA THR A 60 11.19 -5.41 38.09
C THR A 60 12.06 -6.35 38.92
N GLY A 61 12.74 -7.31 38.29
CA GLY A 61 13.62 -8.26 38.96
C GLY A 61 14.91 -7.63 39.53
N SER A 62 15.32 -6.47 39.02
CA SER A 62 16.51 -5.77 39.49
C SER A 62 16.36 -5.10 40.87
N VAL A 63 15.12 -4.91 41.34
CA VAL A 63 14.80 -4.09 42.53
C VAL A 63 15.48 -4.62 43.80
N GLU A 64 15.46 -5.94 43.99
CA GLU A 64 16.05 -6.55 45.20
C GLU A 64 17.57 -6.64 45.13
N LEU A 65 18.11 -6.86 43.91
CA LEU A 65 19.52 -7.11 43.67
C LEU A 65 20.35 -5.82 43.66
N TRP A 66 19.85 -4.76 43.01
CA TRP A 66 20.56 -3.48 42.85
C TRP A 66 19.73 -2.33 43.39
N GLN A 67 20.05 -1.96 44.63
CA GLN A 67 19.43 -0.87 45.38
C GLN A 67 20.28 0.41 45.31
N GLY A 68 19.64 1.54 45.56
CA GLY A 68 20.26 2.87 45.51
C GLY A 68 20.33 3.47 44.10
N THR A 69 20.96 4.63 44.00
CA THR A 69 20.90 5.52 42.82
C THR A 69 21.33 4.84 41.51
N ALA A 70 22.31 3.94 41.55
CA ALA A 70 22.75 3.21 40.36
C ALA A 70 21.68 2.20 39.86
N GLY A 71 20.97 1.54 40.78
CA GLY A 71 19.84 0.67 40.45
C GLY A 71 18.67 1.45 39.86
N ASP A 72 18.36 2.62 40.43
CA ASP A 72 17.30 3.50 39.90
C ASP A 72 17.63 4.00 38.50
N ALA A 73 18.89 4.38 38.26
CA ALA A 73 19.36 4.80 36.94
C ALA A 73 19.23 3.68 35.90
N LEU A 74 19.57 2.43 36.26
CA LEU A 74 19.38 1.29 35.37
C LEU A 74 17.91 1.07 35.02
N ARG A 75 17.03 1.05 36.03
CA ARG A 75 15.57 0.88 35.81
C ARG A 75 15.04 1.96 34.88
N GLY A 76 15.45 3.22 35.06
CA GLY A 76 15.11 4.31 34.15
C GLY A 76 15.58 4.10 32.71
N VAL A 77 16.77 3.50 32.49
CA VAL A 77 17.26 3.15 31.14
C VAL A 77 16.44 2.02 30.53
N LEU A 78 16.11 0.98 31.31
CA LEU A 78 15.29 -0.14 30.87
C LEU A 78 13.86 0.32 30.50
N ASP A 79 13.28 1.22 31.30
CA ASP A 79 11.95 1.78 31.04
C ASP A 79 11.94 2.64 29.76
N LYS A 80 12.99 3.44 29.52
CA LYS A 80 13.16 4.19 28.26
C LYS A 80 13.24 3.26 27.05
N ALA A 81 14.03 2.18 27.16
CA ALA A 81 14.16 1.19 26.09
C ALA A 81 12.86 0.43 25.82
N ALA A 82 12.14 0.04 26.88
CA ALA A 82 10.84 -0.61 26.79
C ALA A 82 9.80 0.30 26.12
N GLY A 83 9.72 1.57 26.54
CA GLY A 83 8.79 2.54 25.96
C GLY A 83 9.02 2.76 24.46
N TRP A 84 10.28 2.89 24.03
CA TRP A 84 10.58 3.01 22.60
C TRP A 84 10.27 1.72 21.82
N SER A 85 10.52 0.56 22.41
CA SER A 85 10.21 -0.74 21.77
C SER A 85 8.71 -0.93 21.58
N ASP A 86 7.89 -0.49 22.55
CA ASP A 86 6.43 -0.47 22.44
C ASP A 86 5.96 0.44 21.29
N GLU A 87 6.45 1.67 21.21
CA GLU A 87 6.12 2.60 20.12
C GLU A 87 6.53 2.02 18.75
N ALA A 88 7.74 1.44 18.66
CA ALA A 88 8.22 0.79 17.46
C ALA A 88 7.35 -0.42 17.07
N ALA A 89 6.83 -1.17 18.04
CA ALA A 89 5.93 -2.30 17.79
C ALA A 89 4.58 -1.84 17.23
N GLU A 90 4.01 -0.77 17.80
CA GLU A 90 2.76 -0.17 17.30
C GLU A 90 2.90 0.34 15.87
N ILE A 91 4.00 1.04 15.58
CA ILE A 91 4.29 1.54 14.22
C ILE A 91 4.48 0.36 13.26
N SER A 92 5.21 -0.68 13.65
CA SER A 92 5.42 -1.87 12.83
C SER A 92 4.10 -2.57 12.50
N ALA A 93 3.19 -2.68 13.47
CA ALA A 93 1.85 -3.23 13.25
C ALA A 93 1.00 -2.36 12.33
N ALA A 94 1.09 -1.03 12.45
CA ALA A 94 0.41 -0.11 11.54
C ALA A 94 0.94 -0.21 10.10
N VAL A 95 2.24 -0.44 9.92
CA VAL A 95 2.83 -0.70 8.60
C VAL A 95 2.34 -2.03 8.04
N ALA A 96 2.28 -3.09 8.85
CA ALA A 96 1.74 -4.39 8.43
C ALA A 96 0.31 -4.26 7.87
N GLU A 97 -0.55 -3.57 8.61
CA GLU A 97 -1.94 -3.32 8.21
C GLU A 97 -2.03 -2.48 6.93
N ALA A 98 -1.24 -1.41 6.83
CA ALA A 98 -1.20 -0.58 5.63
C ALA A 98 -0.76 -1.35 4.38
N VAL A 99 0.27 -2.20 4.49
CA VAL A 99 0.74 -3.02 3.39
C VAL A 99 -0.34 -4.04 2.97
N SER A 100 -1.02 -4.65 3.94
CA SER A 100 -2.15 -5.55 3.68
C SER A 100 -3.29 -4.84 2.93
N GLN A 101 -3.66 -3.64 3.37
CA GLN A 101 -4.67 -2.82 2.68
C GLN A 101 -4.23 -2.46 1.26
N GLN A 102 -2.98 -2.05 1.07
CA GLN A 102 -2.44 -1.73 -0.26
C GLN A 102 -2.45 -2.94 -1.20
N ALA A 103 -2.11 -4.14 -0.70
CA ALA A 103 -2.19 -5.39 -1.45
C ALA A 103 -3.63 -5.69 -1.89
N SER A 104 -4.60 -5.56 -0.97
CA SER A 104 -6.03 -5.75 -1.25
C SER A 104 -6.55 -4.77 -2.31
N VAL A 105 -6.20 -3.48 -2.18
CA VAL A 105 -6.55 -2.45 -3.17
C VAL A 105 -5.99 -2.80 -4.55
N ALA A 106 -4.73 -3.23 -4.61
CA ALA A 106 -4.09 -3.60 -5.87
C ALA A 106 -4.70 -4.88 -6.49
N ALA A 107 -5.05 -5.88 -5.68
CA ALA A 107 -5.75 -7.07 -6.13
C ALA A 107 -7.15 -6.76 -6.69
N ARG A 108 -7.90 -5.90 -6.00
CA ARG A 108 -9.23 -5.46 -6.45
C ARG A 108 -9.15 -4.67 -7.74
N ALA A 109 -8.24 -3.71 -7.85
CA ALA A 109 -8.06 -2.93 -9.07
C ALA A 109 -7.75 -3.82 -10.28
N ARG A 110 -6.92 -4.85 -10.08
CA ARG A 110 -6.65 -5.86 -11.11
C ARG A 110 -7.89 -6.67 -11.49
N ALA A 111 -8.71 -7.07 -10.51
CA ALA A 111 -9.92 -7.86 -10.76
C ALA A 111 -11.07 -7.05 -11.39
N GLU A 112 -11.15 -5.75 -11.10
CA GLU A 112 -12.23 -4.87 -11.58
C GLU A 112 -11.92 -4.21 -12.93
N MET A 113 -10.65 -4.21 -13.36
CA MET A 113 -10.21 -3.64 -14.64
C MET A 113 -10.89 -4.38 -15.80
N PRO A 114 -11.68 -3.68 -16.64
CA PRO A 114 -12.30 -4.30 -17.79
C PRO A 114 -11.27 -4.65 -18.88
N GLU A 115 -11.59 -5.64 -19.70
CA GLU A 115 -10.80 -5.94 -20.88
C GLU A 115 -10.92 -4.83 -21.94
N PRO A 116 -9.82 -4.46 -22.62
CA PRO A 116 -9.85 -3.52 -23.73
C PRO A 116 -10.73 -4.03 -24.88
N VAL A 117 -11.74 -3.22 -25.24
CA VAL A 117 -12.57 -3.47 -26.41
C VAL A 117 -11.88 -2.87 -27.63
N ALA A 118 -11.41 -3.73 -28.54
CA ALA A 118 -10.83 -3.28 -29.80
C ALA A 118 -11.89 -2.59 -30.68
N TYR A 119 -11.58 -1.37 -31.11
CA TYR A 119 -12.35 -0.58 -32.05
C TYR A 119 -11.45 -0.13 -33.21
N ASP A 120 -11.52 -0.85 -34.33
CA ASP A 120 -10.89 -0.48 -35.60
C ASP A 120 -11.99 -0.38 -36.68
N PRO A 121 -12.51 0.83 -36.93
CA PRO A 121 -13.54 1.05 -37.95
C PRO A 121 -13.12 0.59 -39.33
N ALA A 122 -11.84 0.77 -39.68
CA ALA A 122 -11.36 0.42 -41.01
C ALA A 122 -11.29 -1.10 -41.19
N ALA A 123 -10.89 -1.85 -40.15
CA ALA A 123 -10.95 -3.31 -40.17
C ALA A 123 -12.40 -3.81 -40.26
N MET A 124 -13.31 -3.27 -39.45
CA MET A 124 -14.73 -3.65 -39.46
C MET A 124 -15.38 -3.40 -40.83
N ILE A 125 -15.08 -2.26 -41.47
CA ILE A 125 -15.58 -1.94 -42.82
C ILE A 125 -14.99 -2.92 -43.86
N ARG A 126 -13.68 -3.20 -43.80
CA ARG A 126 -13.03 -4.15 -44.72
C ARG A 126 -13.61 -5.56 -44.58
N GLU A 127 -13.85 -6.01 -43.35
CA GLU A 127 -14.39 -7.33 -43.05
C GLU A 127 -15.83 -7.46 -43.54
N ALA A 128 -16.67 -6.45 -43.32
CA ALA A 128 -18.03 -6.39 -43.87
C ALA A 128 -18.05 -6.40 -45.40
N ALA A 129 -17.12 -5.68 -46.05
CA ALA A 129 -17.01 -5.65 -47.51
C ALA A 129 -16.47 -6.97 -48.10
N ALA A 130 -15.51 -7.61 -47.44
CA ALA A 130 -14.90 -8.87 -47.88
C ALA A 130 -15.81 -10.08 -47.67
N GLY A 131 -16.66 -10.04 -46.64
CA GLY A 131 -17.60 -11.13 -46.32
C GLY A 131 -18.74 -11.32 -47.33
N GLY A 132 -18.98 -10.34 -48.21
CA GLY A 132 -20.04 -10.41 -49.23
C GLY A 132 -21.47 -10.46 -48.68
N ASP A 133 -21.65 -10.23 -47.38
CA ASP A 133 -22.94 -10.27 -46.69
C ASP A 133 -23.59 -8.88 -46.72
N ILE A 134 -24.62 -8.74 -47.56
CA ILE A 134 -25.39 -7.50 -47.70
C ILE A 134 -26.07 -7.12 -46.36
N GLN A 135 -26.46 -8.09 -45.52
CA GLN A 135 -27.06 -7.78 -44.22
C GLN A 135 -26.04 -7.15 -43.25
N ALA A 136 -24.80 -7.65 -43.25
CA ALA A 136 -23.71 -7.08 -42.47
C ALA A 136 -23.38 -5.63 -42.88
N LEU A 137 -23.48 -5.30 -44.17
CA LEU A 137 -23.30 -3.95 -44.68
C LEU A 137 -24.44 -2.99 -44.27
N VAL A 138 -25.69 -3.47 -44.26
CA VAL A 138 -26.87 -2.67 -43.85
C VAL A 138 -26.79 -2.30 -42.36
N GLY A 139 -26.29 -3.19 -41.50
CA GLY A 139 -26.14 -2.95 -40.07
C GLY A 139 -24.80 -2.35 -39.64
N LEU A 140 -23.89 -2.06 -40.58
CA LEU A 140 -22.50 -1.70 -40.26
C LEU A 140 -22.39 -0.40 -39.47
N SER A 141 -23.22 0.60 -39.75
CA SER A 141 -23.23 1.86 -39.00
C SER A 141 -23.60 1.64 -37.53
N ASP A 142 -24.61 0.81 -37.29
CA ASP A 142 -25.10 0.51 -35.94
C ASP A 142 -24.09 -0.35 -35.19
N ALA A 143 -23.47 -1.32 -35.87
CA ALA A 143 -22.41 -2.13 -35.31
C ALA A 143 -21.16 -1.30 -34.94
N LEU A 144 -20.77 -0.34 -35.78
CA LEU A 144 -19.69 0.60 -35.47
C LEU A 144 -20.04 1.50 -34.28
N ALA A 145 -21.27 2.03 -34.25
CA ALA A 145 -21.74 2.88 -33.16
C ALA A 145 -21.75 2.11 -31.83
N GLN A 146 -22.32 0.91 -31.80
CA GLN A 146 -22.36 0.05 -30.62
C GLN A 146 -20.95 -0.31 -30.16
N ARG A 147 -20.06 -0.70 -31.07
CA ARG A 147 -18.69 -1.08 -30.72
C ARG A 147 -17.89 0.10 -30.15
N ARG A 148 -18.12 1.31 -30.68
CA ARG A 148 -17.55 2.53 -30.14
C ARG A 148 -18.06 2.81 -28.73
N GLU A 149 -19.36 2.70 -28.50
CA GLU A 149 -19.98 2.90 -27.19
C GLU A 149 -19.45 1.89 -26.16
N ASP A 150 -19.35 0.61 -26.54
CA ASP A 150 -18.76 -0.44 -25.68
C ASP A 150 -17.31 -0.11 -25.31
N ALA A 151 -16.51 0.35 -26.28
CA ALA A 151 -15.12 0.74 -26.05
C ALA A 151 -14.99 1.98 -25.17
N GLU A 152 -15.84 2.99 -25.36
CA GLU A 152 -15.89 4.19 -24.53
C GLU A 152 -16.33 3.85 -23.09
N ALA A 153 -17.34 3.00 -22.93
CA ALA A 153 -17.83 2.56 -21.63
C ALA A 153 -16.77 1.75 -20.86
N ALA A 154 -16.11 0.79 -21.53
CA ALA A 154 -15.03 0.02 -20.94
C ALA A 154 -13.87 0.93 -20.51
N ARG A 155 -13.49 1.90 -21.36
CA ARG A 155 -12.45 2.87 -21.04
C ARG A 155 -12.84 3.75 -19.85
N GLN A 156 -14.08 4.22 -19.76
CA GLN A 156 -14.53 5.03 -18.64
C GLN A 156 -14.47 4.25 -17.32
N LYS A 157 -14.92 2.99 -17.33
CA LYS A 157 -14.80 2.12 -16.16
C LYS A 157 -13.33 1.90 -15.75
N ALA A 158 -12.42 1.72 -16.72
CA ALA A 158 -10.99 1.62 -16.42
C ALA A 158 -10.43 2.88 -15.76
N VAL A 159 -10.83 4.08 -16.23
CA VAL A 159 -10.48 5.35 -15.58
C VAL A 159 -10.95 5.38 -14.12
N ASP A 160 -12.19 4.96 -13.86
CA ASP A 160 -12.76 4.94 -12.52
C ASP A 160 -12.00 3.97 -11.59
N VAL A 161 -11.66 2.78 -12.09
CA VAL A 161 -10.84 1.79 -11.36
C VAL A 161 -9.48 2.37 -11.00
N MET A 162 -8.81 3.03 -11.93
CA MET A 162 -7.49 3.65 -11.67
C MET A 162 -7.56 4.80 -10.66
N ASN A 163 -8.59 5.65 -10.76
CA ASN A 163 -8.81 6.74 -9.82
C ASN A 163 -9.08 6.22 -8.41
N ASN A 164 -9.93 5.19 -8.27
CA ASN A 164 -10.25 4.59 -6.99
C ASN A 164 -9.02 3.91 -6.37
N ARG A 165 -8.29 3.11 -7.16
CA ARG A 165 -7.02 2.50 -6.74
C ARG A 165 -6.06 3.53 -6.15
N ASP A 166 -5.80 4.61 -6.86
CA ASP A 166 -4.83 5.63 -6.43
C ASP A 166 -5.31 6.41 -5.20
N ALA A 167 -6.63 6.64 -5.08
CA ALA A 167 -7.20 7.28 -3.90
C ALA A 167 -7.04 6.40 -2.65
N GLU A 168 -7.31 5.09 -2.79
CA GLU A 168 -7.24 4.14 -1.69
C GLU A 168 -5.80 3.78 -1.30
N LEU A 169 -4.91 3.59 -2.28
CA LEU A 169 -3.48 3.39 -2.00
C LEU A 169 -2.89 4.55 -1.20
N ARG A 170 -3.33 5.78 -1.50
CA ARG A 170 -2.96 6.98 -0.75
C ARG A 170 -3.54 6.98 0.65
N ALA A 171 -4.81 6.62 0.81
CA ALA A 171 -5.46 6.56 2.10
C ALA A 171 -4.80 5.52 3.04
N ALA A 172 -4.28 4.43 2.48
CA ALA A 172 -3.59 3.38 3.22
C ALA A 172 -2.16 3.74 3.68
N VAL A 173 -1.58 4.88 3.26
CA VAL A 173 -0.21 5.25 3.66
C VAL A 173 -0.15 5.61 5.16
N PRO A 174 0.69 4.93 5.96
CA PRO A 174 0.90 5.29 7.37
C PRO A 174 1.40 6.73 7.52
N ARG A 175 0.83 7.46 8.48
CA ARG A 175 1.24 8.84 8.81
C ARG A 175 2.22 8.91 9.96
N THR A 176 2.48 7.79 10.62
CA THR A 176 3.43 7.68 11.72
C THR A 176 4.81 7.27 11.20
N ALA A 177 5.84 7.62 11.96
CA ALA A 177 7.21 7.26 11.67
C ALA A 177 7.92 6.90 12.96
N PHE A 178 8.90 6.01 12.86
CA PHE A 178 9.73 5.63 14.00
C PHE A 178 10.41 6.86 14.60
N ALA A 179 10.24 7.04 15.90
CA ALA A 179 11.06 7.95 16.67
C ALA A 179 12.52 7.48 16.67
N ALA A 180 13.45 8.44 16.82
CA ALA A 180 14.85 8.09 17.03
C ALA A 180 14.97 7.23 18.30
N PRO A 181 15.80 6.17 18.29
CA PRO A 181 16.01 5.35 19.48
C PRO A 181 16.56 6.21 20.63
N PRO A 182 16.11 5.97 21.88
CA PRO A 182 16.57 6.73 23.03
C PRO A 182 18.06 6.45 23.29
N THR A 183 18.74 7.43 23.88
CA THR A 183 20.08 7.20 24.42
C THR A 183 19.98 6.33 25.68
N LEU A 184 20.76 5.24 25.72
CA LEU A 184 20.74 4.26 26.82
C LEU A 184 21.86 4.50 27.84
N THR A 185 22.17 5.76 28.11
CA THR A 185 23.12 6.14 29.16
C THR A 185 22.35 6.64 30.38
N GLY A 186 22.73 6.17 31.57
CA GLY A 186 22.13 6.67 32.81
C GLY A 186 22.37 8.18 32.95
N ASP A 187 21.34 8.92 33.36
CA ASP A 187 21.49 10.32 33.76
C ASP A 187 22.39 10.36 34.99
N ARG A 188 23.67 10.64 34.76
CA ARG A 188 24.61 10.89 35.85
C ARG A 188 24.39 12.34 36.28
N PRO A 189 24.01 12.63 37.55
CA PRO A 189 24.08 14.00 38.02
C PRO A 189 25.53 14.47 37.84
N ALA A 190 25.71 15.67 37.26
CA ALA A 190 27.01 16.32 37.23
C ALA A 190 27.50 16.41 38.67
N GLY A 191 28.61 15.72 38.97
CA GLY A 191 29.18 15.70 40.32
C GLY A 191 29.61 17.09 40.76
N ASP A 192 29.37 17.38 42.03
CA ASP A 192 30.03 18.45 42.81
C ASP A 192 31.56 18.29 42.81
#